data_AF-A0A520KSN9-F1
#
_entry.id   AF-A0A520KSN9-F1
#
_cell.length_a   1.000
_cell.length_b   1.000
_cell.length_c   1.000
_cell.angle_alpha   90.00
_cell.angle_beta   90.00
_cell.angle_gamma   90.00
#
_symmetry.space_group_name_H-M   'P 1'
#
loop_
_entity.id
_entity.type
_entity.pdbx_description
1 polymer ?
#
loop_
_entity_poly.entity_id
_entity_poly.type
_entity_poly.pdbx_seq_one_letter_code
_entity_poly.pdbx_strand_id
1 'polypeptide(L)'
;GQILLINASKLYEKGRPKNFLPDESIEKIASIYLNYQEEEGISKIITKEEAVKNDYNLSPSRYVIQNGEDETLPLEDAVVQLKEAEEERKEADEKLMAILKEIGLWK
;
A
#
# COMPACT_ATOMS: atom_id res chain seq x y z
N GLY A 1 -1.80 -8.28 -24.04
CA GLY A 1 -0.50 -8.72 -23.52
C GLY A 1 -0.61 -8.82 -22.01
N GLN A 2 0.07 -9.78 -21.39
CA GLN A 2 -0.06 -10.06 -19.95
C GLN A 2 1.26 -9.79 -19.23
N ILE A 3 1.17 -9.42 -17.96
CA ILE A 3 2.30 -9.08 -17.10
C ILE A 3 2.17 -9.89 -15.82
N LEU A 4 3.16 -10.74 -15.51
CA LEU A 4 3.24 -11.44 -14.24
C LEU A 4 3.92 -10.53 -13.21
N LEU A 5 3.24 -10.28 -12.10
CA LEU A 5 3.76 -9.55 -10.94
C LEU A 5 3.97 -10.54 -9.80
N ILE A 6 5.13 -10.49 -9.16
CA ILE A 6 5.48 -11.34 -8.01
C ILE A 6 5.84 -10.44 -6.83
N ASN A 7 5.11 -10.59 -5.72
CA ASN A 7 5.30 -9.85 -4.49
C ASN A 7 6.13 -10.66 -3.48
N ALA A 8 7.45 -10.43 -3.50
CA ALA A 8 8.41 -11.09 -2.61
C ALA A 8 8.63 -10.35 -1.26
N SER A 9 7.80 -9.37 -0.90
CA SER A 9 7.99 -8.56 0.33
C SER A 9 7.94 -9.36 1.63
N LYS A 10 7.30 -10.54 1.65
CA LYS A 10 7.28 -11.47 2.80
C LYS A 10 8.21 -12.68 2.62
N LEU A 11 8.97 -12.73 1.51
CA LEU A 11 9.88 -13.84 1.16
C LEU A 11 11.37 -13.48 1.38
N TYR A 12 11.65 -12.36 2.05
CA TYR A 12 13.02 -12.01 2.41
C TYR A 12 13.23 -12.17 3.91
N GLU A 13 14.47 -12.46 4.29
CA GLU A 13 14.92 -12.42 5.67
C GLU A 13 15.76 -11.17 5.94
N LYS A 14 15.62 -10.63 7.15
CA LYS A 14 16.39 -9.47 7.60
C LYS A 14 17.83 -9.90 7.86
N GLY A 15 18.73 -9.53 6.96
CA GLY A 15 20.18 -9.61 7.19
C GLY A 15 20.76 -8.28 7.66
N ARG A 16 21.96 -8.34 8.22
CA ARG A 16 22.77 -7.14 8.51
C ARG A 16 24.01 -7.20 7.62
N PRO A 17 24.28 -6.20 6.76
CA PRO A 17 23.60 -4.91 6.63
C PRO A 17 22.42 -4.89 5.63
N LYS A 18 22.15 -6.00 4.92
CA LYS A 18 21.13 -6.06 3.88
C LYS A 18 20.22 -7.27 4.08
N ASN A 19 18.96 -7.10 3.68
CA ASN A 19 18.03 -8.22 3.53
C ASN A 19 18.53 -9.19 2.45
N PHE A 20 18.22 -10.46 2.61
CA PHE A 20 18.54 -11.50 1.64
C PHE A 20 17.33 -12.40 1.39
N LEU A 21 17.33 -13.07 0.24
CA LEU A 21 16.35 -14.11 -0.07
C LEU A 21 16.99 -15.45 0.30
N PRO A 22 16.41 -16.23 1.24
CA PRO A 22 16.88 -17.58 1.50
C PRO A 22 16.65 -18.48 0.28
N ASP A 23 17.39 -19.58 0.16
CA ASP A 23 17.35 -20.48 -1.00
C ASP A 23 15.92 -20.96 -1.30
N GLU A 24 15.15 -21.31 -0.27
CA GLU A 24 13.74 -21.72 -0.40
C GLU A 24 12.87 -20.64 -1.07
N SER A 25 13.12 -19.36 -0.74
CA SER A 25 12.39 -18.24 -1.34
C SER A 25 12.81 -17.99 -2.77
N ILE A 26 14.09 -18.19 -3.10
CA ILE A 26 14.58 -18.11 -4.47
C ILE A 26 13.94 -19.20 -5.33
N GLU A 27 13.93 -20.45 -4.85
CA GLU A 27 13.30 -21.57 -5.54
C GLU A 27 11.81 -21.32 -5.77
N LYS A 28 11.11 -20.82 -4.75
CA LYS A 28 9.70 -20.45 -4.86
C LYS A 28 9.46 -19.39 -5.92
N ILE A 29 10.17 -18.27 -5.87
CA ILE A 29 10.04 -17.18 -6.85
C ILE A 29 10.38 -17.67 -8.27
N ALA A 30 11.45 -18.45 -8.41
CA ALA A 30 11.86 -19.00 -9.69
C ALA A 30 10.79 -19.95 -10.26
N SER A 31 10.19 -20.81 -9.41
CA SER A 31 9.11 -21.71 -9.84
C SER A 31 7.90 -20.94 -10.36
N ILE A 32 7.49 -19.86 -9.68
CA ILE A 32 6.36 -19.01 -10.09
C ILE A 32 6.64 -18.35 -11.43
N TYR A 33 7.85 -17.80 -11.59
CA TYR A 33 8.27 -17.15 -12.83
C TYR A 33 8.35 -18.12 -14.01
N LEU A 34 9.01 -19.28 -13.83
CA LEU A 34 9.23 -20.27 -14.88
C LEU A 34 7.93 -20.93 -15.33
N ASN A 35 7.02 -21.19 -14.38
CA ASN A 35 5.72 -21.78 -14.69
C ASN A 35 4.67 -20.73 -15.13
N TYR A 36 5.01 -19.44 -15.07
CA TYR A 36 4.11 -18.33 -15.36
C TYR A 36 2.75 -18.48 -14.67
N GLN A 37 2.77 -18.68 -13.35
CA GLN A 37 1.59 -19.03 -12.57
C GLN A 37 1.19 -17.95 -11.57
N GLU A 38 -0.11 -17.86 -11.30
CA GLU A 38 -0.65 -17.10 -10.18
C GLU A 38 -0.61 -17.95 -8.90
N GLU A 39 -0.19 -17.35 -7.80
CA GLU A 39 -0.25 -17.93 -6.46
C GLU A 39 -0.86 -16.91 -5.52
N GLU A 40 -1.91 -17.31 -4.79
CA GLU A 40 -2.63 -16.44 -3.89
C GLU A 40 -1.68 -15.79 -2.88
N GLY A 41 -1.75 -14.45 -2.77
CA GLY A 41 -0.88 -13.68 -1.91
C GLY A 41 0.58 -13.56 -2.37
N ILE A 42 0.99 -14.14 -3.49
CA ILE A 42 2.40 -14.05 -3.95
C ILE A 42 2.52 -13.55 -5.37
N SER A 43 1.68 -13.97 -6.31
CA SER A 43 1.75 -13.50 -7.70
C SER A 43 0.39 -13.27 -8.33
N LYS A 44 0.37 -12.40 -9.33
CA LYS A 44 -0.82 -12.10 -10.15
C LYS A 44 -0.43 -11.76 -11.57
N ILE A 45 -1.19 -12.27 -12.53
CA ILE A 45 -1.06 -11.98 -13.96
C ILE A 45 -2.09 -10.91 -14.29
N ILE A 46 -1.61 -9.72 -14.63
CA ILE A 46 -2.46 -8.59 -15.01
C ILE A 46 -2.48 -8.39 -16.52
N THR A 47 -3.54 -7.79 -17.03
CA THR A 47 -3.60 -7.37 -18.43
C THR A 47 -2.97 -5.98 -18.62
N LYS A 48 -2.67 -5.62 -19.87
CA LYS A 48 -2.21 -4.26 -20.20
C LYS A 48 -3.26 -3.20 -19.85
N GLU A 49 -4.54 -3.52 -19.98
CA GLU A 49 -5.64 -2.62 -19.66
C GLU A 49 -5.69 -2.32 -18.15
N GLU A 50 -5.44 -3.32 -17.30
CA GLU A 50 -5.29 -3.12 -15.86
C GLU A 50 -4.08 -2.26 -15.51
N ALA A 51 -2.95 -2.46 -16.20
CA ALA A 51 -1.78 -1.60 -16.03
C ALA A 51 -2.09 -0.15 -16.40
N VAL A 52 -2.77 0.10 -17.54
CA VAL A 52 -3.20 1.45 -17.96
C VAL A 52 -4.11 2.08 -16.94
N LYS A 53 -5.13 1.36 -16.44
CA LYS A 53 -6.07 1.84 -15.42
C LYS A 53 -5.35 2.29 -14.14
N ASN A 54 -4.22 1.68 -13.84
CA ASN A 54 -3.40 1.97 -12.67
C ASN A 54 -2.22 2.91 -12.97
N ASP A 55 -2.28 3.65 -14.08
CA ASP A 55 -1.24 4.60 -14.51
C ASP A 55 0.15 3.95 -14.67
N TYR A 56 0.16 2.72 -15.18
CA TYR A 56 1.35 1.88 -15.34
C TYR A 56 2.17 1.69 -14.05
N ASN A 57 1.58 1.92 -12.88
CA ASN A 57 2.21 1.53 -11.62
C ASN A 57 2.19 0.01 -11.51
N LEU A 58 3.36 -0.62 -11.65
CA LEU A 58 3.54 -2.08 -11.63
C LEU A 58 4.02 -2.61 -10.26
N SER A 59 3.90 -1.82 -9.18
CA SER A 59 4.26 -2.30 -7.84
C SER A 59 3.44 -3.55 -7.49
N PRO A 60 4.08 -4.72 -7.26
CA PRO A 60 3.35 -5.98 -7.00
C PRO A 60 2.40 -5.90 -5.80
N SER A 61 2.74 -5.09 -4.79
CA SER A 61 1.90 -4.83 -3.61
C SER A 61 0.52 -4.26 -3.94
N ARG A 62 0.36 -3.62 -5.10
CA ARG A 62 -0.93 -3.04 -5.53
C ARG A 62 -1.89 -4.07 -6.12
N TYR A 63 -1.37 -5.22 -6.55
CA TYR A 63 -2.13 -6.24 -7.28
C TYR A 63 -2.21 -7.55 -6.53
N VAL A 64 -1.18 -7.85 -5.73
CA VAL A 64 -1.05 -9.07 -4.95
C VAL A 64 -1.28 -8.72 -3.48
N ILE A 65 -2.51 -8.96 -3.02
CA ILE A 65 -2.90 -8.81 -1.61
C ILE A 65 -2.31 -10.01 -0.87
N GLN A 66 -1.25 -9.77 -0.11
CA GLN A 66 -0.69 -10.78 0.78
C GLN A 66 -1.63 -10.94 1.98
N ASN A 67 -2.54 -11.90 1.91
CA ASN A 67 -3.37 -12.32 3.04
C ASN A 67 -2.46 -12.56 4.26
N GLY A 68 -2.41 -11.59 5.13
CA GLY A 68 -1.79 -11.65 6.43
C GLY A 68 -2.49 -10.56 7.17
N GLU A 69 -3.24 -10.97 8.19
CA GLU A 69 -3.93 -10.14 9.19
C GLU A 69 -3.60 -8.68 8.96
N ASP A 70 -4.45 -8.04 8.17
CA ASP A 70 -4.32 -6.62 7.95
C ASP A 70 -4.40 -6.05 9.37
N GLU A 71 -3.33 -5.39 9.84
CA GLU A 71 -3.40 -4.49 10.99
C GLU A 71 -4.26 -3.27 10.64
N THR A 72 -5.32 -3.47 9.85
CA THR A 72 -6.41 -2.52 9.71
C THR A 72 -6.94 -2.32 11.11
N LEU A 73 -6.89 -1.07 11.56
CA LEU A 73 -7.66 -0.64 12.72
C LEU A 73 -9.09 -1.20 12.54
N PRO A 74 -9.68 -1.78 13.59
CA PRO A 74 -11.11 -2.06 13.61
C PRO A 74 -11.88 -0.86 13.07
N LEU A 75 -12.96 -1.10 12.31
CA LEU A 75 -13.71 -0.03 11.66
C LEU A 75 -14.15 1.03 12.66
N GLU A 76 -14.53 0.59 13.87
CA GLU A 76 -14.89 1.44 14.99
C GLU A 76 -13.76 2.39 15.38
N ASP A 77 -12.54 1.87 15.53
CA ASP A 77 -11.36 2.66 15.89
C ASP A 77 -10.98 3.63 14.76
N ALA A 78 -11.08 3.20 13.49
CA ALA A 78 -10.83 4.06 12.33
C ALA A 78 -11.83 5.22 12.25
N VAL A 79 -13.09 4.98 12.59
CA VAL A 79 -14.14 6.01 12.65
C VAL A 79 -13.88 6.98 13.81
N VAL A 80 -13.38 6.51 14.96
CA VAL A 80 -13.01 7.38 16.09
C VAL A 80 -11.86 8.31 15.69
N GLN A 81 -10.77 7.76 15.12
CA GLN A 81 -9.63 8.59 14.68
C GLN A 81 -10.03 9.61 13.61
N LEU A 82 -10.94 9.24 12.69
CA LEU A 82 -11.45 10.17 11.70
C LEU A 82 -12.18 11.36 12.34
N LYS A 83 -13.03 11.10 13.35
CA LYS A 83 -13.75 12.16 14.07
C LYS A 83 -12.81 13.08 14.84
N GLU A 84 -11.82 12.51 15.54
CA GLU A 84 -10.81 13.28 16.27
C GLU A 84 -10.03 14.20 15.32
N ALA A 85 -9.58 13.67 14.17
CA ALA A 85 -8.89 14.45 13.15
C ALA A 85 -9.77 15.55 12.55
N GLU A 86 -11.08 15.31 12.38
CA GLU A 86 -12.02 16.33 11.91
C GLU A 86 -12.23 17.46 12.93
N GLU A 87 -12.27 17.15 14.23
CA GLU A 87 -12.34 18.15 15.30
C GLU A 87 -11.07 19.00 15.36
N GLU A 88 -9.89 18.38 15.33
CA GLU A 88 -8.61 19.09 15.29
C GLU A 88 -8.51 20.00 14.06
N ARG A 89 -8.95 19.51 12.88
CA ARG A 89 -8.98 20.32 11.66
C ARG A 89 -9.89 21.53 11.83
N LYS A 90 -11.08 21.34 12.40
CA LYS A 90 -12.03 22.44 12.63
C LYS A 90 -11.45 23.49 13.56
N GLU A 91 -10.79 23.09 14.65
CA GLU A 91 -10.12 24.03 15.55
C GLU A 91 -8.99 24.80 14.84
N ALA A 92 -8.21 24.11 14.01
CA ALA A 92 -7.16 24.74 13.23
C ALA A 92 -7.74 25.76 12.22
N ASP A 93 -8.85 25.42 11.56
CA ASP A 93 -9.56 26.31 10.64
C ASP A 93 -10.12 27.54 11.37
N GLU A 94 -10.68 27.37 12.57
CA GLU A 94 -11.18 28.49 13.40
C GLU A 94 -10.04 29.43 13.83
N LYS A 95 -8.90 28.87 14.26
CA LYS A 95 -7.69 29.64 14.58
C LYS A 95 -7.16 30.39 13.36
N LEU A 96 -7.09 29.73 12.21
CA LEU A 96 -6.67 30.33 10.95
C LEU A 96 -7.60 31.49 10.57
N MET A 97 -8.92 31.29 10.66
CA MET A 97 -9.91 32.33 10.34
C MET A 97 -9.82 33.53 11.28
N ALA A 98 -9.56 33.31 12.58
CA ALA A 98 -9.33 34.40 13.53
C ALA A 98 -8.11 35.25 13.12
N ILE A 99 -6.98 34.60 12.80
CA ILE A 99 -5.76 35.28 12.34
C ILE A 99 -6.01 36.04 11.03
N LEU A 100 -6.68 35.41 10.05
CA LEU A 100 -6.98 36.02 8.76
C LEU A 100 -7.88 37.27 8.89
N LYS A 101 -8.81 37.29 9.86
CA LYS A 101 -9.64 38.46 10.19
C LYS A 101 -8.81 39.57 10.85
N GLU A 102 -7.93 39.22 11.79
CA GLU A 102 -7.06 40.20 12.47
C GLU A 102 -6.14 40.94 11.49
N ILE A 103 -5.62 40.24 10.48
CA ILE A 103 -4.72 40.83 9.46
C ILE A 103 -5.46 41.43 8.25
N GLY A 104 -6.80 41.44 8.27
CA GLY A 104 -7.63 42.10 7.25
C GLY A 104 -7.66 41.40 5.89
N LEU A 105 -7.24 40.13 5.81
CA LEU A 105 -7.25 39.33 4.58
C LEU A 105 -8.56 38.55 4.36
N TRP A 106 -9.50 38.63 5.30
CA TRP A 106 -10.82 37.99 5.22
C TRP A 106 -11.91 38.89 5.82
N LYS A 107 -13.10 38.95 5.21
CA LYS A 107 -14.25 39.75 5.67
C LYS A 107 -15.12 38.99 6.66
#